data_AF-A0A0S3T5W9-F1
#
_entry.id   AF-A0A0S3T5W9-F1
#
_cell.length_a   1.000
_cell.length_b   1.000
_cell.length_c   1.000
_cell.angle_alpha   90.00
_cell.angle_beta   90.00
_cell.angle_gamma   90.00
#
_symmetry.space_group_name_H-M   'P 1'
#
loop_
_entity.id
_entity.type
_entity.pdbx_description
1 polymer ?
#
loop_
_entity_poly.entity_id
_entity_poly.type
_entity_poly.pdbx_seq_one_letter_code
_entity_poly.pdbx_strand_id
1 'polypeptide(L)'
;MVYHTYLSVSDICEVRIEGLETQYYLDNLLQKQQFTEQGASLTFESEVDRIYTDCNNVVAVRDHYKKRTVVIRKDGLPDIGEVLKNN
;
A
#
# COMPACT_ATOMS: atom_id res chain seq x y z
N MET A 1 9.54 -7.46 13.45
CA MET A 1 8.97 -6.21 14.01
C MET A 1 8.08 -5.58 12.96
N VAL A 2 7.05 -4.83 13.36
CA VAL A 2 6.14 -4.17 12.41
C VAL A 2 5.82 -2.75 12.92
N TYR A 3 5.75 -1.79 12.00
CA TYR A 3 5.33 -0.43 12.29
C TYR A 3 3.96 -0.18 11.64
N HIS A 4 2.92 -0.06 12.46
CA HIS A 4 1.55 0.13 11.98
C HIS A 4 1.25 1.63 11.79
N THR A 5 1.78 2.19 10.71
CA THR A 5 1.68 3.64 10.42
C THR A 5 0.34 3.98 9.79
N TYR A 6 -0.45 4.85 10.44
CA TYR A 6 -1.68 5.40 9.86
C TYR A 6 -1.41 6.76 9.22
N LEU A 7 -1.72 6.90 7.93
CA LEU A 7 -1.60 8.16 7.20
C LEU A 7 -2.97 8.83 7.03
N SER A 8 -3.12 10.04 7.54
CA SER A 8 -4.30 10.86 7.25
C SER A 8 -4.26 11.36 5.80
N VAL A 9 -5.18 10.93 4.96
CA VAL A 9 -5.33 11.39 3.57
C VAL A 9 -6.50 12.36 3.42
N SER A 10 -6.64 13.05 2.29
CA SER A 10 -7.84 13.87 2.01
C SER A 10 -9.07 13.05 1.68
N ASP A 11 -8.93 12.17 0.70
CA ASP A 11 -9.96 11.37 0.08
C ASP A 11 -9.26 10.13 -0.46
N ILE A 12 -9.69 8.96 0.01
CA ILE A 12 -9.04 7.69 -0.32
C ILE A 12 -9.16 7.35 -1.81
N CYS A 13 -10.22 7.81 -2.48
CA CYS A 13 -10.45 7.59 -3.91
C CYS A 13 -9.44 8.34 -4.80
N GLU A 14 -8.82 9.39 -4.26
CA GLU A 14 -7.84 10.24 -4.95
C GLU A 14 -6.41 10.02 -4.44
N VAL A 15 -6.19 8.95 -3.66
CA VAL A 15 -4.87 8.51 -3.23
C VAL A 15 -4.33 7.47 -4.20
N ARG A 16 -3.05 7.61 -4.51
CA ARG A 16 -2.29 6.60 -5.28
C ARG A 16 -1.08 6.15 -4.49
N ILE A 17 -0.82 4.84 -4.48
CA ILE A 17 0.40 4.26 -3.95
C ILE A 17 1.30 3.88 -5.12
N GLU A 18 2.57 4.31 -5.04
CA GLU A 18 3.61 4.04 -6.03
C GLU A 18 4.77 3.25 -5.41
N GLY A 19 5.38 2.34 -6.18
CA GLY A 19 6.55 1.54 -5.80
C GLY A 19 6.26 0.06 -5.49
N LEU A 20 4.99 -0.36 -5.56
CA LEU A 20 4.49 -1.71 -5.26
C LEU A 20 3.84 -2.43 -6.46
N GLU A 21 3.73 -1.76 -7.61
CA GLU A 21 3.00 -2.20 -8.80
C GLU A 21 3.50 -3.52 -9.38
N THR A 22 4.77 -3.85 -9.15
CA THR A 22 5.41 -5.06 -9.68
C THR A 22 5.67 -6.11 -8.60
N GLN A 23 5.23 -5.85 -7.37
CA GLN A 23 5.54 -6.68 -6.22
C GLN A 23 4.46 -7.75 -6.02
N TYR A 24 4.89 -8.92 -5.55
CA TYR A 24 3.96 -9.94 -5.10
C TYR A 24 3.37 -9.56 -3.75
N TYR A 25 2.08 -9.83 -3.58
CA TYR A 25 1.43 -9.71 -2.27
C TYR A 25 0.56 -10.91 -1.96
N LEU A 26 0.36 -11.13 -0.65
CA LEU A 26 -0.64 -12.04 -0.11
C LEU A 26 -1.87 -11.23 0.29
N ASP A 27 -3.03 -11.62 -0.19
CA ASP A 27 -4.31 -10.97 0.16
C ASP A 27 -4.98 -11.69 1.34
N ASN A 28 -5.03 -11.03 2.49
CA ASN A 28 -5.64 -11.60 3.71
C ASN A 28 -7.16 -11.76 3.59
N LEU A 29 -7.83 -10.98 2.74
CA LEU A 29 -9.26 -11.12 2.46
C LEU A 29 -9.55 -12.36 1.59
N LEU A 30 -8.55 -12.81 0.82
CA LEU A 30 -8.61 -13.99 -0.03
C LEU A 30 -7.74 -15.15 0.50
N GLN A 31 -7.76 -15.38 1.82
CA GLN A 31 -7.08 -16.49 2.47
C GLN A 31 -5.56 -16.58 2.16
N LYS A 32 -4.89 -15.43 2.04
CA LYS A 32 -3.46 -15.31 1.69
C LYS A 32 -3.12 -15.88 0.32
N GLN A 33 -4.06 -15.85 -0.62
CA GLN A 33 -3.72 -16.12 -2.01
C GLN A 33 -2.73 -15.06 -2.52
N GLN A 34 -1.77 -15.51 -3.33
CA GLN A 34 -0.71 -14.65 -3.88
C GLN A 34 -1.14 -14.02 -5.20
N PHE A 35 -0.89 -12.72 -5.33
CA PHE A 35 -1.19 -11.93 -6.52
C PHE A 35 -0.07 -10.95 -6.84
N THR A 36 -0.22 -10.23 -7.95
CA THR A 36 0.55 -9.04 -8.33
C THR A 36 -0.43 -7.95 -8.72
N GLU A 37 -0.06 -6.70 -8.50
CA GLU A 37 -0.83 -5.56 -8.99
C GLU A 37 -0.89 -5.55 -10.52
N GLN A 38 -2.01 -5.08 -11.07
CA GLN A 38 -2.24 -5.07 -12.53
C GLN A 38 -2.19 -3.67 -13.15
N GLY A 39 -2.15 -2.62 -12.32
CA GLY A 39 -2.19 -1.22 -12.74
C GLY A 39 -0.84 -0.50 -12.61
N ALA A 40 -0.72 0.65 -13.29
CA ALA A 40 0.46 1.53 -13.19
C ALA A 40 0.58 2.29 -11.87
N SER A 41 -0.45 2.25 -11.02
CA SER A 41 -0.47 2.77 -9.66
C SER A 41 -1.58 2.06 -8.89
N LEU A 42 -1.40 1.85 -7.59
CA LEU A 42 -2.41 1.22 -6.75
C LEU A 42 -3.44 2.28 -6.32
N THR A 43 -4.71 1.94 -6.50
CA THR A 43 -5.88 2.75 -6.09
C THR A 43 -6.79 1.91 -5.21
N PHE A 44 -7.66 2.57 -4.46
CA PHE A 44 -8.58 1.93 -3.53
C PHE A 44 -10.01 2.05 -4.04
N GLU A 45 -10.61 0.91 -4.40
CA GLU A 45 -12.03 0.84 -4.78
C GLU A 45 -12.88 0.09 -3.74
N SER A 46 -12.22 -0.64 -2.84
CA SER A 46 -12.84 -1.44 -1.79
C SER A 46 -11.87 -1.68 -0.63
N GLU A 47 -12.33 -2.38 0.40
CA GLU A 47 -11.48 -2.85 1.49
C GLU A 47 -10.26 -3.61 0.96
N VAL A 48 -9.09 -3.37 1.55
CA VAL A 48 -7.87 -4.12 1.24
C VAL A 48 -7.15 -4.52 2.52
N ASP A 49 -6.55 -5.71 2.52
CA ASP A 49 -5.66 -6.19 3.57
C ASP A 49 -4.57 -7.04 2.90
N ARG A 50 -3.47 -6.39 2.50
CA ARG A 50 -2.42 -6.97 1.66
C ARG A 50 -1.07 -6.93 2.35
N ILE A 51 -0.26 -7.97 2.12
CA ILE A 51 1.13 -8.02 2.58
C ILE A 51 2.03 -8.22 1.37
N TYR A 52 2.78 -7.18 1.00
CA TYR A 52 3.81 -7.22 -0.03
C TYR A 52 5.08 -7.82 0.57
N THR A 53 5.52 -8.96 0.03
CA THR A 53 6.65 -9.74 0.57
C THR A 53 7.93 -9.47 -0.20
N ASP A 54 9.05 -9.34 0.50
CA ASP A 54 10.38 -9.09 -0.10
C ASP A 54 10.36 -7.94 -1.12
N CYS A 55 9.69 -6.86 -0.76
CA CYS A 55 9.39 -5.76 -1.67
C CYS A 55 10.38 -4.60 -1.56
N ASN A 56 10.32 -3.70 -2.56
CA ASN A 56 11.13 -2.49 -2.61
C ASN A 56 11.09 -1.68 -1.30
N ASN A 57 12.21 -1.03 -0.99
CA ASN A 57 12.37 -0.27 0.26
C ASN A 57 11.72 1.12 0.27
N VAL A 58 11.11 1.53 -0.84
CA VAL A 58 10.57 2.87 -1.02
C VAL A 58 9.14 2.76 -1.54
N VAL A 59 8.22 3.43 -0.85
CA VAL A 59 6.83 3.59 -1.27
C VAL A 59 6.45 5.06 -1.21
N ALA A 60 5.74 5.54 -2.21
CA ALA A 60 5.22 6.91 -2.24
C ALA A 60 3.69 6.90 -2.18
N VAL A 61 3.14 7.68 -1.25
CA VAL A 61 1.70 7.91 -1.11
C VAL A 61 1.39 9.30 -1.63
N ARG A 62 0.71 9.37 -2.78
CA ARG A 62 0.31 10.62 -3.42
C ARG A 62 -1.10 10.96 -3.02
N ASP A 63 -1.23 12.06 -2.32
CA ASP A 63 -2.51 12.62 -1.89
C ASP A 63 -2.78 13.86 -2.77
N HIS A 64 -3.67 13.67 -3.75
CA HIS A 64 -3.92 14.66 -4.79
C HIS A 64 -4.51 15.94 -4.21
N TYR A 65 -5.54 15.86 -3.35
CA TYR A 65 -6.19 17.07 -2.86
C TYR A 65 -5.38 17.82 -1.80
N LYS A 66 -4.62 17.14 -0.93
CA LYS A 66 -3.64 17.85 -0.07
C LYS A 66 -2.41 18.33 -0.84
N LYS A 67 -2.29 18.00 -2.13
CA LYS A 67 -1.15 18.36 -2.99
C LYS A 67 0.18 17.96 -2.37
N ARG A 68 0.25 16.75 -1.79
CA ARG A 68 1.44 16.27 -1.10
C ARG A 68 1.77 14.84 -1.49
N THR A 69 3.05 14.51 -1.35
CA THR A 69 3.53 13.13 -1.45
C THR A 69 4.24 12.78 -0.15
N VAL A 70 3.84 11.67 0.46
CA VAL A 70 4.51 11.10 1.62
C VAL A 70 5.37 9.94 1.13
N VAL A 71 6.69 10.02 1.33
CA VAL A 71 7.60 8.95 0.93
C VAL A 71 8.01 8.16 2.17
N ILE A 72 7.68 6.88 2.17
CA ILE A 72 8.05 5.93 3.21
C ILE A 72 9.30 5.20 2.74
N ARG A 73 10.33 5.15 3.59
CA ARG A 73 11.54 4.36 3.38
C ARG A 73 11.68 3.36 4.52
N LYS A 74 11.81 2.09 4.18
CA LYS A 74 12.09 1.02 5.15
C LYS A 74 13.55 0.58 5.03
N ASP A 75 14.13 0.23 6.17
CA ASP A 75 15.45 -0.38 6.27
C ASP A 75 15.38 -1.54 7.27
N GLY A 76 16.03 -2.66 6.95
CA GLY A 76 15.97 -3.89 7.74
C GLY A 76 14.60 -4.57 7.84
N LEU A 77 13.60 -4.13 7.08
CA LEU A 77 12.26 -4.73 7.02
C LEU A 77 11.99 -5.24 5.59
N PRO A 78 11.72 -6.55 5.40
CA PRO A 78 11.52 -7.09 4.05
C PRO A 78 10.12 -6.76 3.49
N ASP A 79 9.11 -6.65 4.36
CA ASP A 79 7.71 -6.64 3.94
C ASP A 79 7.02 -5.30 4.19
N ILE A 80 5.92 -5.06 3.46
CA ILE A 80 5.03 -3.91 3.65
C ILE A 80 3.59 -4.42 3.78
N GLY A 81 2.90 -3.99 4.82
CA GLY A 81 1.46 -4.22 4.99
C GLY A 81 0.67 -2.99 4.55
N GLU A 82 -0.39 -3.22 3.78
CA GLU A 82 -1.34 -2.21 3.34
C GLU A 82 -2.74 -2.63 3.79
N VAL A 83 -3.42 -1.75 4.53
CA VAL A 83 -4.72 -2.03 5.12
C VAL A 83 -5.62 -0.82 4.99
N LEU A 84 -6.78 -1.00 4.33
CA LEU A 84 -7.90 -0.08 4.33
C LEU A 84 -9.11 -0.83 4.87
N LYS A 85 -9.64 -0.41 6.02
CA LYS A 85 -10.86 -0.98 6.61
C LYS A 85 -11.99 0.04 6.53
N ASN A 86 -13.17 -0.40 6.11
CA ASN A 86 -14.38 0.39 6.27
C ASN A 86 -14.78 0.35 7.74
N ASN A 87 -14.88 1.52 8.38
CA ASN A 87 -15.38 1.66 9.75
C ASN A 87 -16.90 1.49 9.80
#